data_AF-A0A6C0DAS3-F1
#
_entry.id   AF-A0A6C0DAS3-F1
#
_cell.length_a   1.000
_cell.length_b   1.000
_cell.length_c   1.000
_cell.angle_alpha   90.00
_cell.angle_beta   90.00
_cell.angle_gamma   90.00
#
_symmetry.space_group_name_H-M   'P 1'
#
loop_
_entity.id
_entity.type
_entity.pdbx_description
1 polymer ?
#
loop_
_entity_poly.entity_id
_entity_poly.type
_entity_poly.pdbx_seq_one_letter_code
_entity_poly.pdbx_strand_id
1 'polypeptide(L)'
;MSRQYEEFIGKEPSLIDLEIFIKTNKETFDEYNNECEKNNKKEEQIDYSVIFEYIKFSQQYGGHYYIGGNIKKLPNDPIKQEYILKAIKLNNEAEPQHMMEVCSQIRCTKQLINLEKILEIYYEKCLEEYYAPPDTTSKGGEGYIKVAKETTIGKK
;
A
#
# COMPACT_ATOMS: atom_id res chain seq x y z
N MET A 1 -10.43 21.85 1.25
CA MET A 1 -9.97 21.83 -0.16
C MET A 1 -9.61 20.39 -0.48
N SER A 2 -10.36 19.76 -1.38
CA SER A 2 -10.09 18.40 -1.85
C SER A 2 -8.79 18.42 -2.65
N ARG A 3 -7.73 17.78 -2.11
CA ARG A 3 -6.59 17.40 -2.94
C ARG A 3 -7.06 16.22 -3.78
N GLN A 4 -7.68 16.51 -4.91
CA GLN A 4 -7.68 15.57 -6.03
C GLN A 4 -6.22 15.52 -6.47
N TYR A 5 -5.46 14.61 -5.86
CA TYR A 5 -4.21 14.16 -6.43
C TYR A 5 -4.53 13.73 -7.85
N GLU A 6 -3.77 14.29 -8.80
CA GLU A 6 -3.77 13.97 -10.22
C GLU A 6 -4.37 12.60 -10.51
N GLU A 7 -5.35 12.53 -11.40
CA GLU A 7 -6.10 11.33 -11.82
C GLU A 7 -5.22 10.17 -12.37
N PHE A 8 -3.89 10.18 -12.16
CA PHE A 8 -2.95 9.45 -12.98
C PHE A 8 -1.55 9.20 -12.37
N ILE A 9 -1.42 8.58 -11.19
CA ILE A 9 -0.14 7.93 -10.81
C ILE A 9 -0.42 6.60 -10.11
N GLY A 10 -0.30 5.50 -10.87
CA GLY A 10 -0.49 4.12 -10.41
C GLY A 10 -1.95 3.66 -10.46
N LYS A 11 -2.24 2.57 -11.16
CA LYS A 11 -3.52 1.87 -10.98
C LYS A 11 -3.55 1.42 -9.52
N GLU A 12 -4.64 1.70 -8.82
CA GLU A 12 -4.92 1.19 -7.48
C GLU A 12 -4.54 -0.31 -7.42
N PRO A 13 -3.57 -0.71 -6.59
CA PRO A 13 -3.01 -2.04 -6.66
C PRO A 13 -4.02 -3.07 -6.18
N SER A 14 -4.04 -4.23 -6.83
CA SER A 14 -4.73 -5.39 -6.28
C SER A 14 -3.90 -6.05 -5.17
N LEU A 15 -4.49 -7.00 -4.45
CA LEU A 15 -3.75 -7.76 -3.44
C LEU A 15 -2.60 -8.56 -4.07
N ILE A 16 -2.79 -9.06 -5.30
CA ILE A 16 -1.73 -9.77 -6.05
C ILE A 16 -0.60 -8.81 -6.44
N ASP A 17 -0.94 -7.59 -6.87
CA ASP A 17 0.07 -6.58 -7.22
C ASP A 17 0.93 -6.23 -6.00
N LEU A 18 0.31 -6.07 -4.82
CA LEU A 18 1.03 -5.84 -3.57
C LEU A 18 1.91 -7.04 -3.17
N GLU A 19 1.44 -8.27 -3.37
CA GLU A 19 2.25 -9.47 -3.10
C GLU A 19 3.51 -9.50 -3.96
N ILE A 20 3.38 -9.23 -5.26
CA ILE A 20 4.50 -9.15 -6.20
C ILE A 20 5.43 -8.00 -5.81
N PHE A 21 4.87 -6.82 -5.52
CA PHE A 21 5.62 -5.64 -5.12
C PHE A 21 6.49 -5.90 -3.89
N ILE A 22 5.92 -6.50 -2.84
CA ILE A 22 6.67 -6.84 -1.62
C ILE A 22 7.75 -7.88 -1.91
N LYS A 23 7.46 -8.90 -2.72
CA LYS A 23 8.47 -9.92 -3.09
C LYS A 23 9.64 -9.31 -3.87
N THR A 24 9.37 -8.39 -4.79
CA THR A 24 10.39 -7.71 -5.61
C THR A 24 11.20 -6.72 -4.79
N ASN A 25 10.57 -6.00 -3.85
CA ASN A 25 11.20 -4.92 -3.08
C ASN A 25 11.48 -5.31 -1.62
N LYS A 26 11.56 -6.61 -1.31
CA LYS A 26 11.69 -7.11 0.06
C LYS A 26 12.86 -6.47 0.81
N GLU A 27 14.00 -6.34 0.14
CA GLU A 27 15.19 -5.73 0.72
C GLU A 27 14.95 -4.29 1.17
N THR A 28 14.22 -3.50 0.37
CA THR A 28 13.84 -2.12 0.72
C THR A 28 12.96 -2.07 1.98
N PHE A 29 11.99 -2.99 2.11
CA PHE A 29 11.17 -3.07 3.32
C PHE A 29 11.97 -3.48 4.55
N ASP A 30 12.90 -4.42 4.40
CA ASP A 30 13.77 -4.87 5.49
C ASP A 30 14.75 -3.77 5.92
N GLU A 31 15.34 -3.05 4.96
CA GLU A 31 16.22 -1.90 5.23
C GLU A 31 15.49 -0.80 5.99
N TYR A 32 14.28 -0.44 5.54
CA TYR A 32 13.43 0.52 6.23
C TYR A 32 13.15 0.08 7.67
N ASN A 33 12.72 -1.17 7.88
CA ASN A 33 12.42 -1.69 9.22
C ASN A 33 13.65 -1.73 10.14
N ASN A 34 14.82 -2.05 9.59
CA ASN A 34 16.09 -2.03 10.31
C ASN A 34 16.52 -0.61 10.69
N GLU A 35 16.26 0.37 9.82
CA GLU A 35 16.51 1.79 10.13
C GLU A 35 15.58 2.31 11.23
N CYS A 36 14.29 1.98 11.17
CA CYS A 36 13.34 2.27 12.25
C CYS A 36 13.81 1.69 13.60
N GLU A 37 14.35 0.47 13.61
CA GLU A 37 14.89 -0.14 14.84
C GLU A 37 16.10 0.62 15.38
N LYS A 38 17.07 0.96 14.52
CA LYS A 38 18.28 1.73 14.90
C LYS A 38 17.92 3.10 15.47
N ASN A 39 16.89 3.74 14.91
CA ASN A 39 16.43 5.07 15.32
C ASN A 39 15.41 5.03 16.47
N ASN A 40 15.15 3.85 17.05
CA ASN A 40 14.19 3.64 18.14
C ASN A 40 12.75 4.08 17.81
N LYS A 41 12.35 3.94 16.54
CA LYS A 41 11.02 4.26 15.97
C LYS A 41 10.26 2.98 15.65
N LYS A 42 10.05 2.11 16.64
CA LYS A 42 9.45 0.78 16.43
C LYS A 42 8.01 0.85 15.91
N GLU A 43 7.29 1.91 16.26
CA GLU A 43 5.95 2.22 15.80
C GLU A 43 5.87 2.54 14.30
N GLU A 44 6.98 2.95 13.69
CA GLU A 44 7.06 3.23 12.26
C GLU A 44 7.29 1.96 11.43
N GLN A 45 7.74 0.85 12.04
CA GLN A 45 7.94 -0.43 11.35
C GLN A 45 6.68 -0.90 10.61
N ILE A 46 6.91 -1.59 9.50
CA ILE A 46 5.90 -2.11 8.59
C ILE A 46 5.91 -3.62 8.66
N ASP A 47 4.82 -4.18 9.18
CA ASP A 47 4.52 -5.59 9.08
C ASP A 47 3.88 -5.90 7.72
N TYR A 48 4.73 -6.13 6.73
CA TYR A 48 4.29 -6.51 5.38
C TYR A 48 3.76 -7.94 5.31
N SER A 49 3.82 -8.73 6.39
CA SER A 49 3.27 -10.08 6.42
C SER A 49 1.75 -10.11 6.26
N VAL A 50 1.08 -9.00 6.58
CA VAL A 50 -0.37 -8.81 6.40
C VAL A 50 -0.85 -9.13 4.99
N ILE A 51 -0.06 -8.82 3.96
CA ILE A 51 -0.42 -9.11 2.56
C ILE A 51 -0.40 -10.62 2.30
N PHE A 52 0.61 -11.33 2.81
CA PHE A 52 0.68 -12.78 2.70
C PHE A 52 -0.41 -13.48 3.51
N GLU A 53 -0.81 -12.93 4.67
CA GLU A 53 -1.96 -13.41 5.43
C GLU A 53 -3.25 -13.29 4.62
N TYR A 54 -3.49 -12.16 3.96
CA TYR A 54 -4.65 -11.98 3.09
C TYR A 54 -4.64 -12.92 1.89
N ILE A 55 -3.50 -13.12 1.23
CA ILE A 55 -3.37 -14.07 0.11
C ILE A 55 -3.68 -15.49 0.59
N LYS A 56 -3.06 -15.92 1.70
CA LYS A 56 -3.27 -17.24 2.28
C LYS A 56 -4.73 -17.44 2.68
N PHE A 57 -5.35 -16.44 3.32
CA PHE A 57 -6.75 -16.49 3.68
C PHE A 57 -7.63 -16.67 2.44
N SER A 58 -7.40 -15.88 1.38
CA SER A 58 -8.15 -16.00 0.13
C SER A 58 -8.01 -17.37 -0.51
N GLN A 59 -6.81 -17.94 -0.54
CA GLN A 59 -6.57 -19.28 -1.09
C GLN A 59 -7.28 -20.37 -0.28
N GLN A 60 -7.34 -20.23 1.04
CA GLN A 60 -7.94 -21.22 1.94
C GLN A 60 -9.47 -21.09 2.06
N TYR A 61 -10.01 -19.88 1.91
CA TYR A 61 -11.40 -19.56 2.27
C TYR A 61 -12.19 -18.96 1.10
N GLY A 62 -12.18 -19.64 -0.05
CA GLY A 62 -13.14 -19.37 -1.13
C GLY A 62 -12.83 -18.13 -1.97
N GLY A 63 -11.54 -17.84 -2.19
CA GLY A 63 -11.07 -16.88 -3.19
C GLY A 63 -11.30 -15.41 -2.87
N HIS A 64 -11.54 -15.08 -1.59
CA HIS A 64 -11.76 -13.70 -1.15
C HIS A 64 -11.09 -13.42 0.18
N TYR A 65 -10.81 -12.15 0.45
CA TYR A 65 -10.27 -11.66 1.72
C TYR A 65 -11.10 -10.49 2.25
N TYR A 66 -10.83 -10.08 3.48
CA TYR A 66 -11.56 -9.02 4.16
C TYR A 66 -10.60 -7.92 4.63
N ILE A 67 -10.64 -6.75 3.99
CA ILE A 67 -9.88 -5.58 4.41
C ILE A 67 -10.37 -5.18 5.81
N GLY A 68 -9.44 -5.17 6.76
CA GLY A 68 -9.74 -4.88 8.17
C GLY A 68 -10.84 -5.76 8.75
N GLY A 69 -11.02 -6.99 8.26
CA GLY A 69 -12.08 -7.92 8.70
C GLY A 69 -13.51 -7.55 8.28
N ASN A 70 -13.70 -6.44 7.57
CA ASN A 70 -15.03 -5.88 7.32
C ASN A 70 -15.41 -5.82 5.83
N ILE A 71 -14.47 -5.49 4.94
CA ILE A 71 -14.76 -5.26 3.52
C ILE A 71 -14.27 -6.43 2.67
N LYS A 72 -15.22 -7.23 2.17
CA LYS A 72 -14.95 -8.37 1.29
C LYS A 72 -14.42 -7.93 -0.07
N LYS A 73 -13.32 -8.54 -0.53
CA LYS A 73 -12.68 -8.28 -1.83
C LYS A 73 -12.12 -9.55 -2.46
N LEU A 74 -12.01 -9.55 -3.79
CA LEU A 74 -11.24 -10.56 -4.52
C LEU A 74 -9.77 -10.13 -4.62
N PRO A 75 -8.80 -11.05 -4.64
CA PRO A 75 -7.37 -10.70 -4.72
C PRO A 75 -6.97 -9.84 -5.92
N ASN A 76 -7.71 -9.94 -7.03
CA ASN A 76 -7.48 -9.16 -8.24
C ASN A 76 -8.24 -7.83 -8.25
N ASP A 77 -9.11 -7.57 -7.27
CA ASP A 77 -9.83 -6.31 -7.17
C ASP A 77 -8.87 -5.21 -6.69
N PRO A 78 -8.94 -4.00 -7.25
CA PRO A 78 -8.16 -2.86 -6.76
C PRO A 78 -8.47 -2.51 -5.30
N ILE A 79 -7.42 -2.25 -4.52
CA ILE A 79 -7.49 -1.79 -3.13
C ILE A 79 -7.50 -0.27 -3.11
N LYS A 80 -8.69 0.31 -3.12
CA LYS A 80 -8.88 1.76 -3.07
C LYS A 80 -8.87 2.31 -1.66
N GLN A 81 -8.39 3.55 -1.51
CA GLN A 81 -8.41 4.28 -0.23
C GLN A 81 -9.82 4.35 0.39
N GLU A 82 -10.87 4.45 -0.43
CA GLU A 82 -12.26 4.44 0.04
C GLU A 82 -12.62 3.17 0.84
N TYR A 83 -12.04 2.02 0.50
CA TYR A 83 -12.30 0.76 1.20
C TYR A 83 -11.61 0.71 2.55
N ILE A 84 -10.42 1.29 2.64
CA ILE A 84 -9.65 1.38 3.89
C ILE A 84 -10.36 2.32 4.85
N LEU A 85 -10.73 3.52 4.40
CA LEU A 85 -11.47 4.48 5.22
C LEU A 85 -12.80 3.89 5.71
N LYS A 86 -13.50 3.14 4.85
CA LYS A 86 -14.74 2.44 5.23
C LYS A 86 -14.47 1.34 6.27
N ALA A 87 -13.40 0.56 6.12
CA ALA A 87 -13.03 -0.48 7.08
C ALA A 87 -12.63 0.11 8.44
N ILE A 88 -11.87 1.21 8.47
CA ILE A 88 -11.52 1.95 9.69
C ILE A 88 -12.80 2.42 10.40
N LYS A 89 -13.72 3.02 9.65
CA LYS A 89 -14.99 3.49 10.19
C LYS A 89 -15.79 2.34 10.83
N LEU A 90 -15.97 1.23 10.13
CA LEU A 90 -16.70 0.06 10.64
C LEU A 90 -16.03 -0.55 11.88
N ASN A 91 -14.70 -0.59 11.90
CA ASN A 91 -13.95 -1.12 13.03
C ASN A 91 -14.08 -0.24 14.29
N ASN A 92 -14.19 1.08 14.12
CA ASN A 92 -14.36 2.04 15.21
C ASN A 92 -15.81 2.18 15.70
N GLU A 93 -16.79 1.95 14.83
CA GLU A 93 -18.22 2.02 15.18
C GLU A 93 -18.73 0.75 15.89
N ALA A 94 -17.99 -0.35 15.82
CA ALA A 94 -18.33 -1.58 16.54
C ALA A 94 -18.01 -1.43 18.03
N GLU A 95 -19.01 -1.59 18.90
CA GLU A 95 -18.79 -1.72 20.35
C GLU A 95 -18.57 -3.20 20.70
N PRO A 96 -17.36 -3.62 21.11
CA PRO A 96 -17.09 -5.00 21.46
C PRO A 96 -17.77 -5.35 22.81
N GLN A 97 -18.54 -6.42 22.83
CA GLN A 97 -19.21 -6.92 24.03
C GLN A 97 -18.38 -7.98 24.76
N HIS A 98 -17.45 -8.63 24.04
CA HIS A 98 -16.60 -9.69 24.57
C HIS A 98 -15.12 -9.50 24.26
N MET A 99 -14.25 -10.08 25.10
CA MET A 99 -12.79 -9.95 24.95
C MET A 99 -12.28 -10.44 23.59
N MET A 100 -12.92 -11.45 23.00
CA MET A 100 -12.56 -11.93 21.66
C MET A 100 -12.79 -10.86 20.58
N GLU A 101 -13.84 -10.06 20.73
CA GLU A 101 -14.15 -8.96 19.81
C GLU A 101 -13.16 -7.81 19.98
N VAL A 102 -12.77 -7.50 21.23
CA VAL A 102 -11.68 -6.55 21.52
C VAL A 102 -10.39 -6.98 20.83
N CYS A 103 -9.99 -8.25 20.99
CA CYS A 103 -8.79 -8.78 20.32
C CYS A 103 -8.91 -8.71 18.79
N SER A 104 -10.09 -9.00 18.24
CA SER A 104 -10.33 -8.91 16.81
C SER A 104 -10.18 -7.47 16.30
N GLN A 105 -10.77 -6.49 16.99
CA GLN A 105 -10.63 -5.08 16.65
C GLN A 105 -9.19 -4.61 16.67
N ILE A 106 -8.43 -4.96 17.72
CA ILE A 106 -7.00 -4.61 17.83
C ILE A 106 -6.22 -5.19 16.64
N ARG A 107 -6.47 -6.45 16.29
CA ARG A 107 -5.83 -7.09 15.13
C ARG A 107 -6.21 -6.38 13.82
N CYS A 108 -7.49 -6.11 13.61
CA CYS A 108 -7.98 -5.43 12.41
C CYS A 108 -7.39 -4.02 12.28
N THR A 109 -7.28 -3.27 13.38
CA THR A 109 -6.60 -1.96 13.40
C THR A 109 -5.15 -2.07 12.97
N LYS A 110 -4.40 -3.03 13.52
CA LYS A 110 -3.00 -3.25 13.13
C LYS A 110 -2.87 -3.61 11.66
N GLN A 111 -3.76 -4.45 11.13
CA GLN A 111 -3.76 -4.81 9.71
C GLN A 111 -4.03 -3.60 8.81
N LEU A 112 -5.00 -2.75 9.19
CA LEU A 112 -5.33 -1.53 8.43
C LEU A 112 -4.15 -0.54 8.40
N ILE A 113 -3.51 -0.30 9.56
CA ILE A 113 -2.33 0.59 9.64
C ILE A 113 -1.20 0.10 8.74
N ASN A 114 -0.89 -1.20 8.77
CA ASN A 114 0.18 -1.75 7.94
C ASN A 114 -0.19 -1.72 6.45
N LEU A 115 -1.45 -1.98 6.10
CA LEU A 115 -1.92 -1.86 4.72
C LEU A 115 -1.76 -0.43 4.19
N GLU A 116 -2.10 0.59 4.99
CA GLU A 116 -1.90 2.00 4.61
C GLU A 116 -0.43 2.31 4.36
N LYS A 117 0.48 1.92 5.26
CA LYS A 117 1.92 2.15 5.06
C LYS A 117 2.48 1.43 3.83
N ILE A 118 2.03 0.21 3.55
CA ILE A 118 2.46 -0.54 2.35
C ILE A 118 2.00 0.17 1.08
N LEU A 119 0.78 0.69 1.08
CA LEU A 119 0.24 1.46 -0.05
C LEU A 119 0.99 2.77 -0.24
N GLU A 120 1.34 3.47 0.84
CA GLU A 120 2.16 4.67 0.79
C GLU A 120 3.50 4.40 0.10
N ILE A 121 4.23 3.36 0.52
CA ILE A 121 5.50 2.95 -0.12
C ILE A 121 5.28 2.55 -1.59
N TYR A 122 4.21 1.83 -1.89
CA TYR A 122 3.86 1.46 -3.26
C TYR A 122 3.67 2.70 -4.14
N TYR A 123 2.91 3.68 -3.66
CA TYR A 123 2.65 4.92 -4.40
C TYR A 123 3.90 5.79 -4.52
N GLU A 124 4.73 5.88 -3.48
CA GLU A 124 6.03 6.57 -3.54
C GLU A 124 6.92 5.95 -4.63
N LYS A 125 7.02 4.62 -4.69
CA LYS A 125 7.79 3.93 -5.73
C LYS A 125 7.23 4.17 -7.14
N CYS A 126 5.91 4.07 -7.30
CA CYS A 126 5.28 4.39 -8.59
C CYS A 126 5.52 5.84 -9.01
N LEU A 127 5.50 6.78 -8.06
CA LEU A 127 5.81 8.19 -8.29
C LEU A 127 7.26 8.38 -8.73
N GLU A 128 8.20 7.76 -8.02
CA GLU A 128 9.63 7.78 -8.36
C GLU A 128 9.88 7.28 -9.78
N GLU A 129 9.28 6.15 -10.15
CA GLU A 129 9.38 5.59 -11.50
C GLU A 129 8.72 6.49 -12.56
N TYR A 130 7.57 7.08 -12.24
CA TYR A 130 6.83 7.96 -13.15
C TYR A 130 7.61 9.23 -13.51
N TYR A 131 8.35 9.77 -12.54
CA TYR A 131 9.17 10.98 -12.72
C TYR A 131 10.67 10.69 -12.91
N ALA A 132 11.07 9.42 -13.08
CA ALA A 132 12.46 9.05 -13.25
C ALA A 132 13.09 9.73 -14.49
N PRO A 133 14.28 10.33 -14.38
CA PRO A 133 14.98 10.86 -15.55
C PRO A 133 15.41 9.75 -16.52
N PRO A 134 15.71 10.07 -17.79
CA PRO A 134 16.28 9.11 -18.73
C PRO A 134 17.64 8.60 -18.28
N ASP A 135 17.91 7.33 -18.57
CA ASP A 135 19.20 6.69 -18.36
C ASP A 135 19.69 6.05 -19.66
N THR A 136 20.75 5.23 -19.58
CA THR A 136 21.33 4.57 -20.76
C THR A 136 20.40 3.53 -21.40
N THR A 137 19.35 3.12 -20.71
CA THR A 137 18.44 2.03 -21.08
C THR A 137 16.98 2.47 -21.28
N SER A 138 16.59 3.61 -20.71
CA SER A 138 15.22 4.12 -20.65
C SER A 138 15.18 5.58 -21.08
N LYS A 139 14.07 5.96 -21.73
CA LYS A 139 13.78 7.36 -22.07
C LYS A 139 13.29 8.19 -20.88
N GLY A 140 13.31 7.61 -19.67
CA GLY A 140 12.76 8.20 -18.45
C GLY A 140 11.29 7.84 -18.27
N GLY A 141 10.76 8.14 -17.09
CA GLY A 141 9.37 7.97 -16.73
C GLY A 141 8.43 8.84 -17.56
N GLU A 142 7.18 8.41 -17.70
CA GLU A 142 6.19 9.11 -18.52
C GLU A 142 5.97 10.56 -18.07
N GLY A 143 5.92 10.80 -16.75
CA GLY A 143 5.82 12.13 -16.16
C GLY A 143 7.01 13.00 -16.51
N TYR A 144 8.22 12.44 -16.39
CA TYR A 144 9.44 13.14 -16.79
C TYR A 144 9.39 13.55 -18.27
N ILE A 145 8.99 12.63 -19.16
CA ILE A 145 8.91 12.91 -20.61
C ILE A 145 7.89 14.01 -20.91
N LYS A 146 6.74 14.05 -20.22
CA LYS A 146 5.73 15.12 -20.38
C LYS A 146 6.31 16.46 -19.94
N VAL A 147 6.87 16.53 -18.74
CA VAL A 147 7.46 17.77 -18.20
C VAL A 147 8.62 18.25 -19.09
N ALA A 148 9.49 17.36 -19.54
CA ALA A 148 10.61 17.72 -20.42
C ALA A 148 10.17 18.23 -21.80
N LYS A 149 8.99 17.83 -22.30
CA LYS A 149 8.41 18.38 -23.54
C LYS A 149 7.94 19.82 -23.35
N GLU A 150 7.29 20.10 -22.22
CA GLU A 150 6.69 21.40 -21.90
C GLU A 150 7.69 22.40 -21.31
N THR A 151 8.84 21.92 -20.83
CA THR A 151 9.89 22.74 -20.20
C THR A 151 11.22 22.69 -20.97
N THR A 152 12.20 23.47 -20.51
CA THR A 152 13.59 23.43 -20.98
C THR A 152 14.45 22.38 -20.26
N ILE A 153 13.85 21.59 -19.36
CA ILE A 153 14.56 20.55 -18.61
C ILE A 153 15.17 19.52 -19.58
N GLY A 154 16.48 19.27 -19.44
CA GLY A 154 17.21 18.30 -20.26
C GLY A 154 17.61 18.76 -21.67
N LYS A 155 17.26 19.99 -22.08
CA LYS A 155 17.70 20.57 -23.36
C LYS A 155 19.03 21.32 -23.13
N LYS A 156 20.14 20.72 -23.54
CA LYS A 156 21.42 21.42 -23.79
C LYS A 156 21.60 21.60 -25.28
#